data_AF-A0A0N0AUC0-F1
#
_entry.id   AF-A0A0N0AUC0-F1
#
_cell.length_a   1.000
_cell.length_b   1.000
_cell.length_c   1.000
_cell.angle_alpha   90.00
_cell.angle_beta   90.00
_cell.angle_gamma   90.00
#
_symmetry.space_group_name_H-M   'P 1'
#
loop_
_entity.id
_entity.type
_entity.pdbx_description
1 polymer ?
#
loop_
_entity_poly.entity_id
_entity_poly.type
_entity_poly.pdbx_seq_one_letter_code
_entity_poly.pdbx_strand_id
1 'polypeptide(L)' 'MSTNIFDSAAEAIEAIGAADVLGLGVRVSNRLVQDEESDDTLVEEWIVELLTTVPTVDEE' A
#
# COMPACT_ATOMS: atom_id res chain seq x y z
N MET A 1 -11.53 -8.70 1.91
CA MET A 1 -10.40 -7.86 1.44
C MET A 1 -9.67 -7.35 2.66
N SER A 2 -8.34 -7.21 2.58
CA SER A 2 -7.46 -6.82 3.68
C SER A 2 -6.64 -5.60 3.27
N THR A 3 -6.51 -4.63 4.18
CA THR A 3 -5.72 -3.41 3.98
C THR A 3 -4.56 -3.44 4.96
N ASN A 4 -3.35 -3.23 4.44
CA ASN A 4 -2.11 -3.16 5.22
C ASN A 4 -1.52 -1.77 5.07
N ILE A 5 -0.94 -1.26 6.16
CA ILE A 5 -0.34 0.06 6.23
C ILE A 5 1.14 -0.13 6.57
N PHE A 6 2.02 0.55 5.84
CA PHE A 6 3.46 0.48 5.99
C PHE A 6 4.06 1.88 6.10
N ASP A 7 5.06 2.03 6.97
CA ASP A 7 5.74 3.31 7.20
C ASP A 7 6.90 3.52 6.20
N SER A 8 7.11 2.56 5.31
CA SER A 8 8.15 2.64 4.29
C SER A 8 7.70 2.07 2.95
N ALA A 9 8.21 2.67 1.87
CA ALA A 9 8.02 2.15 0.52
C ALA A 9 8.63 0.76 0.37
N ALA A 10 9.73 0.47 1.07
CA ALA A 10 10.43 -0.82 1.00
C ALA A 10 9.54 -1.97 1.48
N GLU A 11 8.92 -1.83 2.66
CA GLU A 11 8.00 -2.84 3.21
C GLU A 11 6.74 -2.99 2.34
N ALA A 12 6.21 -1.89 1.83
CA ALA A 12 5.08 -1.94 0.90
C ALA A 12 5.44 -2.74 -0.37
N ILE A 13 6.63 -2.56 -0.93
CA ILE A 13 7.13 -3.31 -2.10
C ILE A 13 7.25 -4.81 -1.78
N GLU A 14 7.77 -5.17 -0.61
CA GLU A 14 7.85 -6.58 -0.18
C GLU A 14 6.45 -7.22 -0.10
N ALA A 15 5.48 -6.52 0.47
CA ALA A 15 4.10 -6.99 0.55
C ALA A 15 3.44 -7.14 -0.83
N ILE A 16 3.70 -6.21 -1.75
CA ILE A 16 3.24 -6.30 -3.15
C ILE A 16 3.86 -7.51 -3.84
N GLY A 17 5.17 -7.74 -3.67
CA GLY A 17 5.85 -8.91 -4.22
C GLY A 17 5.28 -10.23 -3.70
N ALA A 18 4.95 -10.30 -2.40
CA ALA A 18 4.28 -11.47 -1.84
C ALA A 18 2.86 -11.68 -2.42
N ALA A 19 2.11 -10.60 -2.64
CA ALA A 19 0.79 -10.67 -3.26
C ALA A 19 0.85 -11.19 -4.71
N ASP A 20 1.85 -10.76 -5.49
CA ASP A 20 2.10 -11.23 -6.85
C ASP A 20 2.37 -12.74 -6.91
N VAL A 21 3.23 -13.26 -6.01
CA VAL A 21 3.51 -14.71 -5.89
C VAL A 21 2.24 -15.52 -5.60
N LEU A 22 1.28 -14.94 -4.89
CA LEU A 22 0.00 -15.56 -4.55
C LEU A 22 -1.08 -15.35 -5.63
N GLY A 23 -0.79 -14.63 -6.72
CA GLY A 23 -1.75 -14.32 -7.79
C GLY A 23 -2.87 -13.37 -7.35
N LEU A 24 -2.62 -12.55 -6.34
CA LEU A 24 -3.58 -11.57 -5.84
C LEU A 24 -3.47 -10.26 -6.61
N GLY A 25 -4.58 -9.53 -6.68
CA GLY A 25 -4.57 -8.14 -7.11
C GLY A 25 -4.14 -7.22 -5.97
N VAL A 26 -3.62 -6.05 -6.32
CA VAL A 26 -3.24 -5.04 -5.33
C VAL A 26 -3.70 -3.66 -5.79
N ARG A 27 -4.21 -2.86 -4.86
CA ARG A 27 -4.33 -1.41 -5.02
C ARG A 27 -3.41 -0.73 -4.02
N VAL A 28 -2.58 0.19 -4.52
CA VAL A 28 -1.58 0.89 -3.70
C VAL A 28 -1.88 2.38 -3.74
N SER A 29 -1.84 3.03 -2.58
CA SER A 29 -1.84 4.47 -2.45
C SER A 29 -0.86 4.90 -1.35
N ASN A 30 -0.52 6.18 -1.34
CA ASN A 30 0.31 6.79 -0.30
C ASN A 30 -0.41 8.04 0.23
N ARG A 31 -0.19 8.34 1.51
CA ARG A 31 -0.57 9.61 2.12
C ARG A 31 0.54 10.13 3.04
N LEU A 32 0.59 11.44 3.22
CA LEU A 32 1.41 12.06 4.25
C LEU A 32 0.63 12.11 5.56
N VAL A 33 1.25 11.64 6.65
CA VAL A 33 0.71 11.70 8.01
C VAL A 33 1.69 12.44 8.92
N GLN A 34 1.20 12.97 10.03
CA GLN A 34 2.04 13.65 11.01
C GLN A 34 2.91 12.62 11.74
N ASP A 35 4.18 12.95 11.90
CA ASP A 35 5.15 12.13 12.62
C ASP A 35 4.78 12.08 14.11
N GLU A 36 4.77 10.88 14.70
CA GLU A 36 4.37 10.70 16.11
C GLU A 36 5.40 11.30 17.10
N GLU A 37 6.64 11.47 16.66
CA GLU A 37 7.74 12.02 17.46
C GLU A 37 7.98 13.51 17.19
N SER A 38 7.34 14.09 16.17
CA SER A 38 7.56 15.48 15.74
C SER A 38 6.32 16.13 15.13
N ASP A 39 5.74 17.09 15.85
CA ASP A 39 4.52 17.80 15.41
C ASP A 39 4.68 18.66 14.13
N ASP A 40 5.92 18.98 13.74
CA ASP A 40 6.24 19.79 12.56
C ASP A 40 6.73 18.95 11.37
N THR A 41 6.70 17.62 11.48
CA THR A 41 7.21 16.69 10.46
C THR A 41 6.06 15.86 9.88
N LEU A 42 6.10 15.67 8.56
CA LEU A 42 5.23 14.73 7.86
C LEU A 42 6.04 13.54 7.37
N VAL A 43 5.50 12.33 7.55
CA VAL A 43 6.07 11.08 7.05
C VAL A 43 5.11 10.40 6.08
N GLU A 44 5.68 9.57 5.21
CA GLU A 44 4.93 8.82 4.21
C GLU A 44 4.34 7.55 4.81
N GLU A 45 3.04 7.35 4.59
CA GLU A 45 2.33 6.13 4.94
C GLU A 45 1.81 5.46 3.67
N TRP A 46 2.18 4.20 3.47
CA TRP A 46 1.84 3.39 2.30
C TRP A 46 0.69 2.44 2.61
N ILE A 47 -0.38 2.53 1.81
CA ILE A 47 -1.60 1.75 1.98
C ILE A 47 -1.67 0.72 0.86
N VAL A 48 -1.70 -0.56 1.22
CA VAL A 48 -1.75 -1.69 0.31
C VAL A 48 -3.03 -2.48 0.56
N GLU A 49 -3.96 -2.40 -0.39
CA GLU A 49 -5.20 -3.16 -0.39
C GLU A 49 -5.05 -4.44 -1.22
N LEU A 50 -5.26 -5.60 -0.60
CA LEU A 50 -5.23 -6.90 -1.26
C LEU A 50 -6.60 -7.25 -1.84
N LEU A 51 -6.58 -7.54 -3.14
CA LEU A 51 -7.74 -7.90 -3.95
C LEU A 51 -7.65 -9.38 -4.35
N THR A 52 -8.79 -10.05 -4.41
CA THR A 52 -8.86 -11.47 -4.81
C THR A 52 -8.51 -11.67 -6.29
N THR A 53 -8.56 -10.61 -7.09
CA THR A 53 -8.23 -10.61 -8.52
C THR A 53 -7.54 -9.30 -8.86
N VAL A 54 -6.65 -9.34 -9.86
CA VAL A 54 -5.99 -8.15 -10.39
C VAL A 54 -7.06 -7.15 -10.86
N PRO A 55 -7.00 -5.88 -10.41
CA PRO A 55 -7.94 -4.87 -10.87
C PRO A 55 -7.74 -4.64 -12.36
N THR A 56 -8.78 -4.87 -13.16
CA THR A 56 -8.79 -4.48 -14.56
C THR A 56 -9.12 -2.99 -14.64
N VAL A 57 -8.42 -2.26 -15.49
CA VAL A 57 -8.86 -0.91 -15.86
C VAL A 57 -10.08 -1.11 -16.74
N ASP A 58 -11.28 -0.67 -16.31
CA ASP A 58 -12.37 -0.49 -17.27
C ASP A 58 -11.94 0.65 -18.18
N GLU A 59 -11.63 0.32 -19.44
CA GLU A 59 -11.35 1.29 -20.50
C GLU A 59 -12.66 2.01 -20.85
N GLU A 60 -12.94 3.15 -20.20
CA GLU A 60 -13.97 4.10 -20.66
C GLU A 60 -13.49 4.91 -21.89
#